data_AF-F7AN19-F1
#
_entry.id   AF-F7AN19-F1
#
_cell.length_a   1.000
_cell.length_b   1.000
_cell.length_c   1.000
_cell.angle_alpha   90.00
_cell.angle_beta   90.00
_cell.angle_gamma   90.00
#
_symmetry.space_group_name_H-M   'P 1'
#
loop_
_entity.id
_entity.type
_entity.pdbx_description
1 polymer ?
#
loop_
_entity_poly.entity_id
_entity_poly.type
_entity_poly.pdbx_seq_one_letter_code
_entity_poly.pdbx_strand_id
1 'polypeptide(L)'
;MSSNYIIVGSNSLVCVSGSWVPAAAPVCVAACTTAPSQLTNGNAPTYSTTEIVSGRYAANTIATYTCQTGFGFNNDQITTSTIQCSSTGTWNPTTAPQCVSVCGTPLCRNGQSCVGSACLCDVNGGTFCEWKPLGGGRYYRVLSTPVTSFTDAVAAC
;
A
#
# COMPACT_ATOMS: atom_id res chain seq x y z
N MET A 1 -25.26 -22.89 8.19
CA MET A 1 -24.15 -22.19 8.85
C MET A 1 -23.84 -20.97 7.99
N SER A 2 -23.84 -19.77 8.57
CA SER A 2 -23.43 -18.56 7.83
C SER A 2 -21.93 -18.69 7.53
N SER A 3 -21.55 -18.71 6.26
CA SER A 3 -20.17 -18.98 5.78
C SER A 3 -19.11 -17.95 6.20
N ASN A 4 -19.51 -16.93 6.97
CA ASN A 4 -18.71 -15.75 7.31
C ASN A 4 -18.49 -15.58 8.82
N TYR A 5 -18.62 -16.62 9.64
CA TYR A 5 -18.35 -16.55 11.09
C TYR A 5 -17.34 -17.60 11.54
N ILE A 6 -16.51 -17.24 12.51
CA ILE A 6 -15.53 -18.11 13.15
C ILE A 6 -15.66 -18.04 14.67
N ILE A 7 -15.27 -19.12 15.34
CA ILE A 7 -15.24 -19.18 16.80
C ILE A 7 -13.91 -18.60 17.29
N VAL A 8 -13.98 -17.63 18.20
CA VAL A 8 -12.83 -17.09 18.92
C VAL A 8 -12.95 -17.45 20.40
N GLY A 9 -11.87 -17.97 20.96
CA GLY A 9 -11.82 -18.48 22.33
C GLY A 9 -11.77 -20.01 22.38
N SER A 10 -11.90 -20.57 23.58
CA SER A 10 -11.87 -22.02 23.76
C SER A 10 -13.16 -22.66 23.27
N ASN A 11 -13.03 -23.68 22.43
CA ASN A 11 -14.16 -24.46 21.91
C ASN A 11 -14.73 -25.47 22.93
N SER A 12 -14.15 -25.55 24.13
CA SER A 12 -14.60 -26.39 25.23
C SER A 12 -14.54 -25.61 26.54
N LEU A 13 -15.51 -25.89 27.40
CA LEU A 13 -15.63 -25.33 28.74
C LEU A 13 -15.83 -26.50 29.70
N VAL A 14 -15.08 -26.50 30.80
CA VAL A 14 -15.17 -27.55 31.82
C VAL A 14 -15.63 -26.92 33.12
N CYS A 15 -16.66 -27.49 33.75
CA CYS A 15 -17.07 -27.07 35.09
C CYS A 15 -16.15 -27.75 36.11
N VAL A 16 -15.32 -26.96 36.79
CA VAL A 16 -14.41 -27.41 37.85
C VAL A 16 -14.83 -26.73 39.14
N SER A 17 -15.26 -27.52 40.12
CA SER A 17 -15.68 -27.03 41.44
C SER A 17 -16.70 -25.87 41.39
N GLY A 18 -17.68 -25.98 40.48
CA GLY A 18 -18.75 -24.99 40.32
C GLY A 18 -18.37 -23.77 39.47
N SER A 19 -17.16 -23.70 38.91
CA SER A 19 -16.71 -22.62 38.01
C SER A 19 -16.40 -23.14 36.62
N TRP A 20 -16.78 -22.39 35.58
CA TRP A 20 -16.42 -22.71 34.20
C TRP A 20 -14.96 -22.35 33.92
N VAL A 21 -14.24 -23.27 33.30
CA VAL A 21 -12.84 -23.11 32.90
C VAL A 21 -12.71 -23.41 31.39
N PRO A 22 -12.28 -22.45 30.56
CA PRO A 22 -12.07 -21.04 30.91
C PRO A 22 -13.37 -20.33 31.33
N ALA A 23 -13.26 -19.19 32.01
CA ALA A 23 -14.42 -18.46 32.51
C ALA A 23 -15.24 -17.78 31.39
N ALA A 24 -14.61 -17.50 30.24
CA ALA A 24 -15.26 -16.87 29.10
C ALA A 24 -15.72 -17.92 28.09
N ALA A 25 -17.00 -17.83 27.69
CA ALA A 25 -17.54 -18.63 26.60
C ALA A 25 -16.95 -18.21 25.25
N PRO A 26 -16.81 -19.14 24.29
CA PRO A 26 -16.41 -18.80 22.93
C PRO A 26 -17.41 -17.84 22.29
N VAL A 27 -16.90 -16.96 21.44
CA VAL A 27 -17.72 -15.98 20.71
C VAL A 27 -17.67 -16.29 19.22
N CYS A 28 -18.82 -16.30 18.58
CA CYS A 28 -18.91 -16.32 17.13
C CYS A 28 -18.74 -14.90 16.60
N VAL A 29 -17.59 -14.63 15.98
CA VAL A 29 -17.31 -13.34 15.35
C VAL A 29 -17.41 -13.47 13.84
N ALA A 30 -17.84 -12.41 13.17
CA ALA A 30 -17.75 -12.36 11.73
C ALA A 30 -16.28 -12.44 11.29
N ALA A 31 -16.04 -13.04 10.15
CA ALA A 31 -14.72 -13.34 9.63
C ALA A 31 -14.60 -12.93 8.18
N CYS A 32 -13.50 -12.25 7.87
CA CYS A 32 -13.12 -11.97 6.50
C CYS A 32 -12.19 -13.07 5.99
N THR A 33 -12.18 -13.27 4.67
CA THR A 33 -11.15 -14.06 3.98
C THR A 33 -9.81 -13.33 4.02
N THR A 34 -8.77 -13.90 3.42
CA THR A 34 -7.55 -13.17 3.08
C THR A 34 -7.91 -11.84 2.41
N ALA A 35 -7.25 -10.76 2.83
CA ALA A 35 -7.45 -9.44 2.24
C ALA A 35 -7.12 -9.46 0.74
N PRO A 36 -7.77 -8.61 -0.08
CA PRO A 36 -7.49 -8.55 -1.50
C PRO A 36 -5.99 -8.30 -1.75
N SER A 37 -5.41 -9.07 -2.66
CA SER A 37 -4.00 -8.91 -3.03
C SER A 37 -3.75 -7.55 -3.67
N GLN A 38 -2.63 -6.94 -3.32
CA GLN A 38 -2.14 -5.76 -4.03
C GLN A 38 -1.65 -6.21 -5.41
N LEU A 39 -2.16 -5.58 -6.48
CA LEU A 39 -1.91 -6.04 -7.85
C LEU A 39 -0.50 -5.66 -8.35
N THR A 40 -0.10 -4.40 -8.17
CA THR A 40 1.13 -3.86 -8.78
C THR A 40 1.81 -2.85 -7.86
N ASN A 41 3.15 -2.81 -7.86
CA ASN A 41 4.00 -1.80 -7.20
C ASN A 41 3.81 -1.67 -5.68
N GLY A 42 3.23 -2.67 -5.06
CA GLY A 42 3.01 -2.71 -3.62
C GLY A 42 3.27 -4.09 -3.06
N ASN A 43 3.51 -4.13 -1.76
CA ASN A 43 3.81 -5.36 -1.03
C ASN A 43 2.53 -6.12 -0.66
N ALA A 44 2.68 -7.39 -0.29
CA ALA A 44 1.60 -8.17 0.30
C ALA A 44 1.11 -7.52 1.60
N PRO A 45 -0.20 -7.57 1.90
CA PRO A 45 -0.73 -6.97 3.11
C PRO A 45 -0.24 -7.70 4.36
N THR A 46 0.06 -6.95 5.41
CA THR A 46 0.29 -7.48 6.76
C THR A 46 -0.97 -7.32 7.61
N TYR A 47 -1.15 -8.18 8.61
CA TYR A 47 -2.36 -8.21 9.43
C TYR A 47 -2.05 -7.84 10.87
N SER A 48 -2.94 -7.07 11.50
CA SER A 48 -2.82 -6.69 12.92
C SER A 48 -3.05 -7.84 13.89
N THR A 49 -3.65 -8.93 13.42
CA THR A 49 -3.92 -10.15 14.18
C THR A 49 -3.43 -11.35 13.39
N THR A 50 -3.15 -12.45 14.09
CA THR A 50 -2.85 -13.72 13.43
C THR A 50 -4.11 -14.28 12.78
N GLU A 51 -3.91 -14.96 11.66
CA GLU A 51 -4.95 -15.78 11.05
C GLU A 51 -5.51 -16.79 12.07
N ILE A 52 -6.82 -16.95 12.09
CA ILE A 52 -7.49 -17.86 13.02
C ILE A 52 -7.57 -19.27 12.43
N VAL A 53 -8.03 -19.37 11.17
CA VAL A 53 -8.15 -20.66 10.46
C VAL A 53 -8.26 -20.45 8.95
N SER A 54 -7.46 -21.15 8.16
CA SER A 54 -7.61 -21.28 6.69
C SER A 54 -7.87 -19.96 5.93
N GLY A 55 -7.02 -18.97 6.13
CA GLY A 55 -7.10 -17.62 5.57
C GLY A 55 -8.27 -16.79 6.11
N ARG A 56 -8.67 -16.99 7.37
CA ARG A 56 -9.75 -16.23 8.02
C ARG A 56 -9.25 -15.32 9.13
N TYR A 57 -9.74 -14.09 9.10
CA TYR A 57 -9.41 -13.02 10.05
C TYR A 57 -10.66 -12.54 10.75
N ALA A 58 -10.62 -12.38 12.07
CA ALA A 58 -11.76 -11.90 12.84
C ALA A 58 -12.13 -10.45 12.46
N ALA A 59 -13.39 -10.09 12.68
CA ALA A 59 -13.85 -8.71 12.63
C ALA A 59 -12.93 -7.78 13.42
N ASN A 60 -12.73 -6.57 12.91
CA ASN A 60 -11.79 -5.56 13.37
C ASN A 60 -10.30 -5.85 13.12
N THR A 61 -9.96 -6.95 12.45
CA THR A 61 -8.60 -7.12 11.93
C THR A 61 -8.29 -6.04 10.90
N ILE A 62 -7.10 -5.43 11.01
CA ILE A 62 -6.61 -4.42 10.07
C ILE A 62 -5.60 -5.09 9.14
N ALA A 63 -5.82 -4.95 7.83
CA ALA A 63 -4.84 -5.30 6.81
C ALA A 63 -4.13 -4.04 6.33
N THR A 64 -2.81 -4.01 6.48
CA THR A 64 -1.94 -2.88 6.16
C THR A 64 -1.21 -3.12 4.86
N TYR A 65 -1.31 -2.18 3.95
CA TYR A 65 -0.67 -2.18 2.64
C TYR A 65 0.47 -1.18 2.62
N THR A 66 1.55 -1.55 1.94
CA THR A 66 2.71 -0.66 1.75
C THR A 66 3.12 -0.63 0.29
N CYS A 67 3.29 0.56 -0.27
CA CYS A 67 3.81 0.73 -1.62
C CYS A 67 5.33 0.58 -1.67
N GLN A 68 5.83 0.13 -2.82
CA GLN A 68 7.27 0.09 -3.10
C GLN A 68 7.83 1.50 -3.27
N THR A 69 9.16 1.63 -3.22
CA THR A 69 9.84 2.91 -3.42
C THR A 69 9.44 3.57 -4.75
N GLY A 70 9.06 4.85 -4.71
CA GLY A 70 8.58 5.60 -5.89
C GLY A 70 7.08 5.47 -6.14
N PHE A 71 6.34 4.79 -5.27
CA PHE A 71 4.89 4.64 -5.35
C PHE A 71 4.21 5.05 -4.04
N GLY A 72 2.97 5.49 -4.16
CA GLY A 72 2.16 5.91 -3.01
C GLY A 72 0.67 5.86 -3.34
N PHE A 73 -0.12 6.09 -2.31
CA PHE A 73 -1.58 6.06 -2.37
C PHE A 73 -2.12 7.44 -2.72
N ASN A 74 -3.24 7.46 -3.44
CA ASN A 74 -3.96 8.69 -3.79
C ASN A 74 -3.11 9.75 -4.49
N ASN A 75 -2.07 9.37 -5.25
CA ASN A 75 -1.09 10.25 -5.89
C ASN A 75 -0.16 11.06 -4.95
N ASP A 76 -0.15 10.73 -3.65
CA ASP A 76 0.66 11.40 -2.64
C ASP A 76 1.82 10.52 -2.14
N GLN A 77 2.83 11.10 -1.47
CA GLN A 77 3.96 10.39 -0.86
C GLN A 77 3.55 9.45 0.31
N ILE A 78 2.26 9.22 0.51
CA ILE A 78 1.71 8.30 1.51
C ILE A 78 1.94 6.87 1.02
N THR A 79 2.88 6.17 1.67
CA THR A 79 3.26 4.81 1.29
C THR A 79 2.50 3.73 2.03
N THR A 80 1.67 4.08 3.01
CA THR A 80 0.91 3.14 3.85
C THR A 80 -0.59 3.42 3.82
N SER A 81 -1.40 2.39 3.64
CA SER A 81 -2.87 2.46 3.68
C SER A 81 -3.44 1.20 4.30
N THR A 82 -4.65 1.26 4.83
CA THR A 82 -5.25 0.15 5.59
C THR A 82 -6.68 -0.11 5.15
N ILE A 83 -7.09 -1.37 5.25
CA ILE A 83 -8.50 -1.77 5.19
C ILE A 83 -8.84 -2.58 6.45
N GLN A 84 -10.11 -2.58 6.85
CA GLN A 84 -10.55 -3.25 8.08
C GLN A 84 -11.58 -4.33 7.79
N CYS A 85 -11.46 -5.47 8.48
CA CYS A 85 -12.50 -6.49 8.45
C CYS A 85 -13.72 -5.98 9.24
N SER A 86 -14.85 -5.82 8.56
CA SER A 86 -16.07 -5.27 9.17
C SER A 86 -16.73 -6.28 10.11
N SER A 87 -17.69 -5.80 10.90
CA SER A 87 -18.55 -6.64 11.75
C SER A 87 -19.47 -7.58 10.96
N THR A 88 -19.56 -7.43 9.63
CA THR A 88 -20.36 -8.30 8.74
C THR A 88 -19.51 -9.32 7.99
N GLY A 89 -18.19 -9.37 8.24
CA GLY A 89 -17.30 -10.37 7.63
C GLY A 89 -16.87 -10.00 6.22
N THR A 90 -16.86 -8.71 5.90
CA THR A 90 -16.37 -8.16 4.63
C THR A 90 -15.29 -7.14 4.86
N TRP A 91 -14.26 -7.14 4.02
CA TRP A 91 -13.25 -6.08 4.04
C TRP A 91 -13.88 -4.75 3.65
N ASN A 92 -13.52 -3.70 4.36
CA ASN A 92 -13.89 -2.32 4.04
C ASN A 92 -12.64 -1.42 4.01
N PRO A 93 -12.28 -0.86 2.84
CA PRO A 93 -12.84 -1.13 1.50
C PRO A 93 -12.75 -2.61 1.06
N THR A 94 -13.58 -3.02 0.10
CA THR A 94 -13.61 -4.40 -0.44
C THR A 94 -12.49 -4.68 -1.45
N THR A 95 -11.79 -3.64 -1.89
CA THR A 95 -10.68 -3.70 -2.85
C THR A 95 -9.39 -3.23 -2.21
N ALA A 96 -8.25 -3.76 -2.69
CA ALA A 96 -6.95 -3.28 -2.28
C ALA A 96 -6.73 -1.82 -2.75
N PRO A 97 -6.11 -0.97 -1.92
CA PRO A 97 -5.72 0.36 -2.35
C PRO A 97 -4.70 0.26 -3.49
N GLN A 98 -4.67 1.25 -4.38
CA GLN A 98 -3.82 1.23 -5.56
C GLN A 98 -2.54 2.03 -5.31
N CYS A 99 -1.40 1.38 -5.48
CA CYS A 99 -0.09 2.04 -5.51
C CYS A 99 0.13 2.65 -6.90
N VAL A 100 0.06 3.97 -6.98
CA VAL A 100 0.36 4.72 -8.20
C VAL A 100 1.76 5.31 -8.11
N SER A 101 2.40 5.56 -9.25
CA SER A 101 3.71 6.21 -9.27
C SER A 101 3.57 7.58 -8.63
N VAL A 102 4.41 7.87 -7.64
CA VAL A 102 4.41 9.16 -6.96
C VAL A 102 5.72 9.86 -7.23
N CYS A 103 5.59 11.14 -7.48
CA CYS A 103 6.70 12.01 -7.76
C CYS A 103 7.46 12.23 -6.45
N GLY A 104 8.50 11.43 -6.22
CA GLY A 104 9.33 11.56 -5.03
C GLY A 104 9.77 13.01 -4.88
N THR A 105 9.42 13.64 -3.77
CA THR A 105 9.83 15.00 -3.41
C THR A 105 11.35 15.24 -3.31
N PRO A 106 12.27 14.28 -3.59
CA PRO A 106 13.66 14.64 -3.94
C PRO A 106 13.91 14.93 -5.42
N LEU A 107 13.05 14.46 -6.34
CA LEU A 107 13.33 14.49 -7.79
C LEU A 107 12.98 15.82 -8.45
N CYS A 108 11.98 16.54 -7.95
CA CYS A 108 11.56 17.82 -8.48
C CYS A 108 11.89 18.94 -7.48
N ARG A 109 12.82 19.82 -7.84
CA ARG A 109 13.18 21.02 -7.05
C ARG A 109 12.95 22.27 -7.90
N ASN A 110 12.92 23.44 -7.26
CA ASN A 110 12.90 24.75 -7.94
C ASN A 110 11.69 24.97 -8.88
N GLY A 111 10.47 24.66 -8.43
CA GLY A 111 9.24 25.04 -9.16
C GLY A 111 8.83 24.13 -10.32
N GLN A 112 9.38 22.91 -10.39
CA GLN A 112 8.97 21.90 -11.37
C GLN A 112 7.61 21.27 -11.03
N SER A 113 6.80 21.01 -12.05
CA SER A 113 5.52 20.32 -11.98
C SER A 113 5.68 18.81 -12.21
N CYS A 114 5.00 18.00 -11.41
CA CYS A 114 5.04 16.55 -11.52
C CYS A 114 3.98 16.02 -12.48
N VAL A 115 4.41 15.24 -13.49
CA VAL A 115 3.49 14.51 -14.38
C VAL A 115 3.98 13.06 -14.53
N GLY A 116 3.27 12.13 -13.88
CA GLY A 116 3.63 10.71 -13.86
C GLY A 116 4.93 10.44 -13.10
N SER A 117 5.93 9.86 -13.79
CA SER A 117 7.28 9.61 -13.26
C SER A 117 8.32 10.66 -13.71
N ALA A 118 7.88 11.79 -14.28
CA ALA A 118 8.75 12.85 -14.80
C ALA A 118 8.50 14.20 -14.11
N CYS A 119 9.58 14.94 -13.87
CA CYS A 119 9.53 16.36 -13.49
C CYS A 119 9.49 17.20 -14.77
N LEU A 120 8.49 18.06 -14.91
CA LEU A 120 8.36 19.02 -16.00
C LEU A 120 8.65 20.42 -15.47
N CYS A 121 9.45 21.20 -16.20
CA CYS A 121 9.48 22.65 -16.00
C CYS A 121 8.15 23.24 -16.49
N ASP A 122 7.73 24.38 -15.92
CA ASP A 122 6.44 25.05 -16.13
C ASP A 122 5.92 24.98 -17.59
N VAL A 123 4.62 24.73 -17.74
CA VAL A 123 3.89 24.49 -19.00
C VAL A 123 3.93 25.67 -19.98
N ASN A 124 4.45 26.83 -19.56
CA ASN A 124 4.70 27.98 -20.43
C ASN A 124 6.14 28.06 -20.97
N GLY A 125 7.05 27.19 -20.52
CA GLY A 125 8.50 27.32 -20.74
C GLY A 125 9.21 26.10 -21.34
N GLY A 126 8.49 25.04 -21.70
CA GLY A 126 8.93 24.08 -22.72
C GLY A 126 10.36 23.52 -22.62
N THR A 127 10.77 22.92 -21.50
CA THR A 127 11.99 22.09 -21.47
C THR A 127 11.84 20.86 -20.57
N PHE A 128 11.97 19.71 -21.22
CA PHE A 128 11.88 18.36 -20.65
C PHE A 128 13.26 17.90 -20.21
N CYS A 129 13.43 17.50 -18.94
CA CYS A 129 14.62 16.82 -18.44
C CYS A 129 14.26 15.37 -18.10
N GLU A 130 14.50 14.44 -19.02
CA GLU A 130 14.26 13.02 -18.75
C GLU A 130 15.58 12.32 -18.43
N TRP A 131 15.60 11.61 -17.30
CA TRP A 131 16.70 10.73 -16.92
C TRP A 131 16.59 9.44 -17.72
N LYS A 132 17.53 9.18 -18.64
CA LYS A 132 17.51 7.99 -19.51
C LYS A 132 18.85 7.26 -19.48
N PRO A 133 18.87 5.95 -19.14
CA PRO A 133 20.02 5.11 -19.42
C PRO A 133 20.01 4.76 -20.91
N LEU A 134 20.92 5.35 -21.68
CA LEU A 134 21.24 4.93 -23.04
C LEU A 134 22.56 4.16 -22.98
N GLY A 135 22.58 2.96 -23.59
CA GLY A 135 23.65 1.96 -23.46
C GLY A 135 25.06 2.56 -23.40
N GLY A 136 25.63 2.61 -22.18
CA GLY A 136 26.97 3.13 -21.92
C GLY A 136 27.07 4.09 -20.72
N GLY A 137 25.97 4.69 -20.24
CA GLY A 137 26.02 5.59 -19.07
C GLY A 137 24.68 6.21 -18.66
N ARG A 138 24.70 7.00 -17.57
CA ARG A 138 23.54 7.75 -17.04
C ARG A 138 23.62 9.20 -17.53
N TYR A 139 22.57 9.68 -18.20
CA TYR A 139 22.53 11.04 -18.76
C TYR A 139 21.14 11.67 -18.55
N TYR A 140 21.09 13.00 -18.52
CA TYR A 140 19.86 13.77 -18.63
C TYR A 140 19.66 14.19 -20.09
N ARG A 141 18.42 14.16 -20.58
CA ARG A 141 18.08 14.59 -21.94
C ARG A 141 17.34 15.91 -21.88
N VAL A 142 17.95 16.97 -22.42
CA VAL A 142 17.36 18.31 -22.56
C VAL A 142 17.23 18.61 -24.06
N LEU A 143 16.00 18.81 -24.56
CA LEU A 143 15.75 19.21 -25.96
C LEU A 143 16.56 18.41 -27.01
N SER A 144 16.69 17.09 -26.83
CA SER A 144 17.51 16.14 -27.64
C SER A 144 19.03 16.10 -27.42
N THR A 145 19.60 17.01 -26.62
CA THR A 145 21.02 16.97 -26.22
C THR A 145 21.21 16.12 -24.95
N PRO A 146 22.14 15.15 -24.96
CA PRO A 146 22.53 14.42 -23.75
C PRO A 146 23.52 15.26 -22.93
N VAL A 147 23.28 15.39 -21.63
CA VAL A 147 24.22 15.98 -20.68
C VAL A 147 24.51 15.02 -19.54
N THR A 148 25.73 15.09 -19.00
CA THR A 148 26.23 14.17 -17.95
C THR A 148 25.94 14.63 -16.53
N SER A 149 25.55 15.90 -16.33
CA SER A 149 25.29 16.44 -14.99
C SER A 149 23.95 17.17 -14.92
N PHE A 150 23.39 17.21 -13.71
CA PHE A 150 22.16 17.95 -13.43
C PHE A 150 22.37 19.46 -13.57
N THR A 151 23.54 19.98 -13.17
CA THR A 151 23.89 21.40 -13.31
C THR A 151 23.87 21.84 -14.77
N ASP A 152 24.44 21.03 -15.66
CA ASP A 152 24.43 21.31 -17.11
C ASP A 152 23.01 21.20 -17.68
N ALA A 153 22.20 20.26 -17.16
CA ALA A 153 20.80 20.13 -17.56
C ALA A 153 19.98 21.37 -17.17
N VAL A 154 20.24 21.94 -15.99
CA VAL A 154 19.60 23.17 -15.51
C VAL A 154 20.08 24.39 -16.29
N ALA A 155 21.37 24.47 -16.61
CA ALA A 155 21.95 25.58 -17.38
C ALA A 155 21.50 25.57 -18.87
N ALA A 156 21.11 24.40 -19.38
CA ALA A 156 20.59 24.23 -20.74
C ALA A 156 19.06 24.37 -20.83
N CYS A 157 18.35 24.45 -19.70
CA CYS A 157 16.92 24.79 -19.63
C CYS A 157 16.72 26.30 -19.69
#